data_AF-A0A497KP59-F1
#
_entry.id   AF-A0A497KP59-F1
#
_cell.length_a   1.000
_cell.length_b   1.000
_cell.length_c   1.000
_cell.angle_alpha   90.00
_cell.angle_beta   90.00
_cell.angle_gamma   90.00
#
_symmetry.space_group_name_H-M   'P 1'
#
loop_
_entity.id
_entity.type
_entity.pdbx_description
1 polymer ?
#
loop_
_entity_poly.entity_id
_entity_poly.type
_entity_poly.pdbx_seq_one_letter_code
_entity_poly.pdbx_strand_id
1 'polypeptide(L)' 'MGRRRKRKTIKIVKKKLPKYFTCPRCGAHAVKVTLSEIKDKAFVRCGVCGLSSEIPVTGSTQPVDIYCRFADLFYAGQIS' A
#
# COMPACT_ATOMS: atom_id res chain seq x y z
N MET A 1 -30.69 8.48 45.29
CA MET A 1 -29.44 7.75 44.95
C MET A 1 -29.19 7.84 43.44
N GLY A 2 -28.38 8.81 43.01
CA GLY A 2 -28.20 9.16 41.60
C GLY A 2 -27.24 8.22 40.87
N ARG A 3 -27.72 7.57 39.80
CA ARG A 3 -26.95 6.64 38.98
C ARG A 3 -25.92 7.43 38.16
N ARG A 4 -24.64 7.37 38.54
CA ARG A 4 -23.52 8.02 37.83
C ARG A 4 -23.48 7.53 36.38
N ARG A 5 -23.93 8.36 35.43
CA ARG A 5 -23.84 8.08 33.99
C ARG A 5 -22.37 7.90 33.63
N LYS A 6 -21.95 6.66 33.33
CA LYS A 6 -20.61 6.39 32.76
C LYS A 6 -20.47 7.19 31.48
N ARG A 7 -19.53 8.14 31.44
CA ARG A 7 -19.14 8.85 30.21
C ARG A 7 -18.63 7.80 29.23
N LYS A 8 -19.24 7.69 28.04
CA LYS A 8 -18.73 6.84 26.96
C LYS A 8 -17.42 7.48 26.48
N THR A 9 -16.30 6.84 26.77
CA THR A 9 -15.01 7.22 26.18
C THR A 9 -15.11 7.02 24.67
N ILE A 10 -15.09 8.12 23.92
CA ILE A 10 -15.09 8.07 22.46
C ILE A 10 -13.70 7.60 22.03
N LYS A 11 -13.61 6.36 21.53
CA LYS A 11 -12.37 5.86 20.95
C LYS A 11 -12.18 6.50 19.57
N ILE A 12 -11.24 7.43 19.46
CA ILE A 12 -10.86 8.02 18.17
C ILE A 12 -10.08 6.96 17.37
N VAL A 13 -10.68 6.46 16.29
CA VAL A 13 -10.01 5.53 15.39
C VAL A 13 -9.02 6.30 14.53
N LYS A 14 -7.72 6.07 14.73
CA LYS A 14 -6.67 6.62 13.87
C LYS A 14 -6.73 5.92 12.51
N LYS A 15 -7.07 6.67 11.45
CA LYS A 15 -7.02 6.17 10.07
C LYS A 15 -5.56 5.86 9.71
N LYS A 16 -5.28 4.61 9.33
CA LYS A 16 -3.96 4.17 8.86
C LYS A 16 -3.96 4.13 7.35
N LEU A 17 -2.83 4.45 6.72
CA LEU A 17 -2.66 4.24 5.29
C LEU A 17 -2.92 2.77 4.94
N PRO A 18 -3.61 2.50 3.82
CA PRO A 18 -3.88 1.14 3.38
C PRO A 18 -2.55 0.41 3.14
N LYS A 19 -2.45 -0.81 3.65
CA LYS A 19 -1.25 -1.66 3.50
C LYS A 19 -1.21 -2.41 2.17
N TYR A 20 -2.36 -2.52 1.52
CA TYR A 20 -2.57 -3.28 0.29
C TYR A 20 -3.23 -2.39 -0.75
N PHE A 21 -2.75 -2.48 -1.98
CA PHE A 21 -3.28 -1.78 -3.14
C PHE A 21 -3.96 -2.76 -4.11
N THR A 22 -4.76 -2.21 -5.02
CA THR A 22 -5.45 -2.96 -6.07
C THR A 22 -4.47 -3.41 -7.14
N CYS A 23 -4.59 -4.61 -7.70
CA CYS A 23 -3.76 -5.04 -8.81
C CYS A 23 -4.40 -4.63 -10.16
N PRO A 24 -3.65 -3.99 -11.09
CA PRO A 24 -4.19 -3.64 -12.41
C PRO A 24 -4.44 -4.87 -13.31
N ARG A 25 -3.79 -6.02 -13.04
CA ARG A 25 -3.96 -7.25 -13.84
C ARG A 25 -5.14 -8.10 -13.41
N CYS A 26 -5.35 -8.29 -12.10
CA CYS A 26 -6.38 -9.20 -11.58
C CYS A 26 -7.49 -8.52 -10.77
N GLY A 27 -7.43 -7.20 -10.57
CA GLY A 27 -8.43 -6.44 -9.81
C GLY A 27 -8.44 -6.71 -8.30
N ALA A 28 -7.64 -7.65 -7.80
CA ALA A 28 -7.62 -8.00 -6.38
C ALA A 28 -6.82 -6.98 -5.53
N HIS A 29 -7.29 -6.70 -4.31
CA HIS A 29 -6.58 -5.88 -3.32
C HIS A 29 -5.49 -6.66 -2.59
N ALA A 30 -4.45 -7.05 -3.33
CA ALA A 30 -3.39 -7.93 -2.82
C ALA A 30 -1.97 -7.44 -3.17
N VAL A 31 -1.82 -6.20 -3.64
CA VAL A 31 -0.50 -5.62 -3.96
C VAL A 31 0.15 -5.10 -2.69
N LYS A 32 1.30 -5.66 -2.34
CA LYS A 32 2.12 -5.25 -1.20
C LYS A 32 3.38 -4.55 -1.70
N VAL A 33 3.68 -3.41 -1.12
CA VAL A 33 4.90 -2.64 -1.37
C VAL A 33 5.85 -2.83 -0.20
N THR A 34 7.08 -3.26 -0.47
CA THR A 34 8.16 -3.40 0.52
C THR A 34 9.34 -2.55 0.10
N LEU A 35 9.65 -1.53 0.88
CA LEU A 35 10.82 -0.68 0.67
C LEU A 35 12.04 -1.37 1.29
N SER A 36 13.12 -1.46 0.53
CA SER A 36 14.42 -1.91 1.04
C SER A 36 15.31 -0.69 1.23
N GLU A 37 15.52 -0.29 2.49
CA GLU A 37 16.35 0.88 2.85
C GLU A 37 17.81 0.73 2.41
N ILE A 38 18.28 -0.52 2.23
CA ILE A 38 19.68 -0.84 1.90
C ILE A 38 20.01 -0.61 0.41
N LYS A 39 19.01 -0.70 -0.48
CA LYS A 39 19.23 -0.75 -1.93
C LYS A 39 18.57 0.38 -2.70
N ASP A 40 17.93 1.33 -2.02
CA ASP A 40 17.09 2.37 -2.66
C ASP A 40 16.12 1.76 -3.68
N LYS A 41 15.59 0.58 -3.37
CA LYS A 41 14.68 -0.19 -4.23
C LYS A 41 13.43 -0.55 -3.46
N ALA A 42 12.29 -0.36 -4.11
CA ALA A 42 11.02 -0.89 -3.67
C ALA A 42 10.66 -2.12 -4.49
N PHE A 43 10.19 -3.13 -3.77
CA PHE A 43 9.61 -4.32 -4.36
C PHE A 43 8.10 -4.21 -4.25
N VAL A 44 7.42 -4.30 -5.39
CA VAL A 44 5.96 -4.41 -5.46
C VAL A 44 5.64 -5.85 -5.80
N ARG A 45 4.77 -6.49 -5.02
CA ARG A 45 4.35 -7.88 -5.24
C ARG A 45 2.85 -8.03 -5.09
N CYS A 46 2.19 -8.64 -6.07
CA CYS A 46 0.80 -9.05 -5.96
C CYS A 46 0.70 -10.49 -5.43
N GLY A 47 -0.05 -10.70 -4.36
CA GLY A 47 -0.27 -12.02 -3.78
C GLY A 47 -1.21 -12.94 -4.57
N VAL A 48 -1.94 -12.42 -5.57
CA VAL A 48 -2.95 -13.20 -6.32
C VAL A 48 -2.44 -13.64 -7.69
N CYS A 49 -1.89 -12.73 -8.50
CA CYS A 49 -1.37 -13.05 -9.84
C CYS A 49 0.14 -13.30 -9.87
N GLY A 50 0.85 -13.09 -8.76
CA GLY A 50 2.31 -13.28 -8.69
C GLY A 50 3.14 -12.19 -9.37
N LEU A 51 2.51 -11.13 -9.90
CA LEU A 51 3.22 -9.99 -10.47
C LEU A 51 4.21 -9.41 -9.46
N SER A 52 5.45 -9.24 -9.90
CA SER A 52 6.49 -8.62 -9.09
C SER A 52 7.30 -7.66 -9.93
N SER A 53 7.62 -6.50 -9.35
CA SER A 53 8.43 -5.48 -10.02
C SER A 53 9.33 -4.78 -9.03
N GLU A 54 10.56 -4.50 -9.47
CA GLU A 54 11.51 -3.68 -8.74
C GLU A 54 11.45 -2.26 -9.27
N ILE A 55 11.27 -1.27 -8.39
CA ILE A 55 11.22 0.14 -8.76
C ILE A 55 12.28 0.87 -7.93
N PRO A 56 13.17 1.67 -8.55
CA PRO A 56 14.10 2.51 -7.81
C PRO A 56 13.34 3.59 -7.02
N VAL A 57 13.71 3.73 -5.76
CA VAL A 57 13.11 4.66 -4.81
C VAL A 57 14.05 5.86 -4.65
N THR A 58 13.50 7.05 -4.86
CA THR A 58 14.15 8.31 -4.47
C THR A 58 13.73 8.63 -3.03
N GLY A 59 14.64 9.13 -2.18
CA GLY A 59 14.50 9.14 -0.70
C GLY A 59 13.22 9.72 -0.05
N SER A 60 12.33 10.37 -0.80
CA SER A 60 11.04 10.88 -0.32
C SER A 60 9.82 10.17 -0.95
N THR A 61 9.95 8.91 -1.34
CA THR A 61 8.85 8.19 -2.02
C THR A 61 7.95 7.48 -1.01
N GLN A 62 6.64 7.76 -1.06
CA GLN A 62 5.66 7.03 -0.28
C GLN A 62 5.27 5.71 -0.96
N PRO A 63 4.74 4.72 -0.23
CA PRO A 63 4.24 3.48 -0.83
C PRO A 63 3.16 3.71 -1.90
N VAL A 64 2.42 4.83 -1.81
CA VAL A 64 1.43 5.24 -2.83
C VAL A 64 2.12 5.62 -4.14
N ASP A 65 3.18 6.42 -4.09
CA ASP A 65 3.91 6.87 -5.28
C ASP A 65 4.55 5.68 -6.02
N ILE A 66 5.06 4.70 -5.28
CA ILE A 66 5.60 3.45 -5.84
C ILE A 66 4.49 2.67 -6.57
N TYR A 67 3.30 2.60 -5.96
CA TYR A 67 2.16 1.94 -6.58
C TYR A 67 1.68 2.67 -7.86
N CYS A 68 1.64 4.01 -7.85
CA CYS A 68 1.29 4.77 -9.06
C CYS A 68 2.28 4.49 -10.19
N ARG A 69 3.60 4.59 -9.93
CA ARG A 69 4.62 4.25 -10.92
C ARG A 69 4.49 2.82 -11.44
N PHE A 70 4.19 1.86 -10.57
CA PHE A 70 3.94 0.48 -10.98
C PHE A 70 2.73 0.36 -11.91
N ALA A 71 1.62 1.01 -11.58
CA ALA A 71 0.41 1.00 -12.39
C ALA A 71 0.67 1.65 -13.76
N ASP A 72 1.36 2.78 -13.80
CA ASP A 72 1.73 3.48 -15.03
C ASP A 72 2.61 2.60 -15.93
N LEU A 73 3.63 1.93 -15.37
CA LEU A 73 4.50 1.01 -16.11
C LEU A 73 3.75 -0.21 -16.65
N PHE A 74 2.77 -0.72 -15.88
CA PHE A 74 1.91 -1.80 -16.31
C PHE A 74 1.02 -1.39 -17.49
N TYR A 75 0.36 -0.22 -17.40
CA TYR A 75 -0.45 0.30 -18.50
C TYR A 75 0.37 0.73 -19.71
N ALA A 76 1.62 1.15 -19.51
CA ALA A 76 2.57 1.43 -20.59
C ALA A 76 3.06 0.16 -21.31
N GLY A 77 2.67 -1.03 -20.86
CA GLY A 77 3.02 -2.31 -21.49
C GLY A 77 4.45 -2.78 -21.22
N GLN A 78 5.15 -2.16 -20.26
CA GLN A 78 6.53 -2.53 -19.91
C GLN A 78 6.61 -3.76 -18.99
N ILE A 79 5.48 -4.19 -18.42
CA ILE A 79 5.41 -5.29 -17.44
C ILE A 79 4.17 -6.14 -17.76
N SER A 80 4.35 -7.47 -17.89
CA SER A 80 3.31 -8.43 -18.26
C SER A 80 2.92 -9.36 -17.11
#